data_AF-A1YSG5-F1
#
_entry.id   AF-A1YSG5-F1
#
_cell.length_a   1.000
_cell.length_b   1.000
_cell.length_c   1.000
_cell.angle_alpha   90.00
_cell.angle_beta   90.00
_cell.angle_gamma   90.00
#
_symmetry.space_group_name_H-M   'P 1'
#
loop_
_entity.id
_entity.type
_entity.pdbx_description
1 polymer ?
#
loop_
_entity_poly.entity_id
_entity_poly.type
_entity_poly.pdbx_seq_one_letter_code
_entity_poly.pdbx_strand_id
1 'polypeptide(L)'
;DHFRKNHLPNLVEQYKRFGFGNLAVDIQVCQEMTQQQAEIFHAQNAEIYQQANEENLAALEQLAQMAPPPEAAQPFVPEYKKNRPAKVNIEKAEITPMIEVDSEENRIVFEGLVFEVEQKTTKTGRVIINFKMTDYTSSFTLQKWAKNEEEAQKFDMVKKGNWLRVRGNVETNNFTRDLTMNVQEVQEVKKEIRKDL
;
A
#
# COMPACT_ATOMS: atom_id res chain seq x y z
N ASP A 1 -28.63 2.91 -10.67
CA ASP A 1 -29.48 2.75 -11.87
C ASP A 1 -29.35 1.45 -12.66
N HIS A 2 -28.16 0.82 -12.72
CA HIS A 2 -27.98 -0.46 -13.43
C HIS A 2 -28.99 -1.54 -12.98
N PHE A 3 -29.22 -1.66 -11.67
CA PHE A 3 -30.11 -2.69 -11.13
C PHE A 3 -31.58 -2.50 -11.52
N ARG A 4 -32.06 -1.26 -11.53
CA ARG A 4 -33.43 -0.92 -11.95
C ARG A 4 -33.66 -1.18 -13.43
N LYS A 5 -32.66 -0.95 -14.28
CA LYS A 5 -32.78 -1.12 -15.74
C LYS A 5 -32.60 -2.56 -16.21
N ASN A 6 -31.76 -3.35 -15.54
CA ASN A 6 -31.39 -4.68 -16.02
C ASN A 6 -31.99 -5.83 -15.20
N HIS A 7 -32.22 -5.67 -13.89
CA HIS A 7 -32.70 -6.77 -13.04
C HIS A 7 -34.21 -6.73 -12.81
N LEU A 8 -34.83 -5.55 -12.71
CA LEU A 8 -36.29 -5.44 -12.53
C LEU A 8 -37.11 -5.97 -13.73
N PRO A 9 -36.75 -5.72 -15.00
CA PRO A 9 -37.51 -6.26 -16.13
C PRO A 9 -37.46 -7.79 -16.19
N ASN A 10 -36.29 -8.37 -15.90
CA ASN A 10 -36.11 -9.82 -15.81
C ASN A 10 -36.96 -10.42 -14.71
N LEU A 11 -37.05 -9.76 -13.54
CA LEU A 11 -37.91 -10.18 -12.44
C LEU A 11 -39.38 -10.18 -12.88
N VAL A 12 -39.87 -9.08 -13.47
CA VAL A 12 -41.25 -8.95 -13.96
C VAL A 12 -41.56 -10.03 -15.01
N GLU A 13 -40.62 -10.35 -15.89
CA GLU A 13 -40.78 -11.41 -16.89
C GLU A 13 -40.91 -12.79 -16.24
N GLN A 14 -40.14 -13.10 -15.19
CA GLN A 14 -40.27 -14.36 -14.47
C GLN A 14 -41.64 -14.47 -13.79
N TYR A 15 -42.08 -13.43 -13.08
CA TYR A 15 -43.41 -13.45 -12.45
C TYR A 15 -44.54 -13.62 -13.49
N LYS A 16 -44.37 -13.05 -14.69
CA LYS A 16 -45.30 -13.28 -15.80
C LYS A 16 -45.39 -14.74 -16.24
N ARG A 17 -44.25 -15.45 -16.27
CA ARG A 17 -44.20 -16.89 -16.58
C ARG A 17 -44.91 -17.74 -15.52
N PHE A 18 -44.90 -17.30 -14.26
CA PHE A 18 -45.62 -17.94 -13.16
C PHE A 18 -47.13 -17.61 -13.13
N GLY A 19 -47.65 -16.87 -14.11
CA GLY A 19 -49.08 -16.57 -14.25
C GLY A 19 -49.54 -15.29 -13.55
N PHE A 20 -48.61 -14.51 -12.99
CA PHE A 20 -48.93 -13.15 -12.54
C PHE A 20 -49.04 -12.23 -13.77
N GLY A 21 -49.98 -11.28 -13.76
CA GLY A 21 -50.19 -10.35 -14.88
C GLY A 21 -49.05 -9.34 -15.07
N ASN A 22 -49.33 -8.22 -15.73
CA ASN A 22 -48.35 -7.12 -15.80
C ASN A 22 -48.19 -6.49 -14.40
N LEU A 23 -47.03 -6.74 -13.78
CA LEU A 23 -46.66 -6.19 -12.49
C LEU A 23 -45.71 -5.00 -12.67
N ALA A 24 -45.93 -3.93 -11.89
CA ALA A 24 -45.01 -2.82 -11.75
C ALA A 24 -44.24 -2.99 -10.43
N VAL A 25 -42.93 -3.15 -10.50
CA VAL A 25 -42.05 -3.30 -9.32
C VAL A 25 -41.29 -1.99 -9.12
N ASP A 26 -41.48 -1.35 -7.97
CA ASP A 26 -40.73 -0.18 -7.55
C ASP A 26 -39.77 -0.53 -6.41
N ILE A 27 -38.55 0.01 -6.45
CA ILE A 27 -37.56 -0.19 -5.38
C ILE A 27 -37.54 1.08 -4.54
N GLN A 28 -38.02 0.97 -3.31
CA GLN A 28 -37.87 2.02 -2.31
C GLN A 28 -36.71 1.71 -1.37
N VAL A 29 -35.82 2.69 -1.21
CA VAL A 29 -34.74 2.62 -0.23
C VAL A 29 -35.32 2.98 1.13
N CYS A 30 -35.35 2.01 2.05
CA CYS A 30 -35.74 2.25 3.42
C CYS A 30 -34.60 2.95 4.15
N GLN A 31 -34.75 4.25 4.41
CA GLN A 31 -33.72 5.07 5.06
C GLN A 31 -33.46 4.62 6.50
N GLU A 32 -34.48 4.12 7.21
CA GLU A 32 -34.33 3.60 8.58
C GLU A 32 -33.41 2.37 8.63
N MET A 33 -33.63 1.39 7.76
CA MET A 33 -32.77 0.19 7.69
C MET A 33 -31.32 0.54 7.28
N THR A 34 -31.15 1.56 6.45
CA THR A 34 -29.82 2.02 6.03
C THR A 34 -29.07 2.66 7.20
N GLN A 35 -29.76 3.46 8.02
CA GLN A 35 -29.19 4.06 9.22
C GLN A 35 -28.83 2.99 10.25
N GLN A 36 -29.72 2.02 10.51
CA GLN A 36 -29.44 0.92 11.43
C GLN A 36 -28.21 0.10 11.01
N GLN A 37 -28.07 -0.20 9.71
CA GLN A 37 -26.88 -0.90 9.20
C GLN A 37 -25.60 -0.08 9.35
N ALA A 38 -25.66 1.23 9.13
CA ALA A 38 -24.54 2.12 9.35
C ALA A 38 -24.13 2.15 10.83
N GLU A 39 -25.09 2.27 11.74
CA GLU A 39 -24.84 2.25 13.19
C GLU A 39 -24.22 0.92 13.64
N ILE A 40 -24.74 -0.22 13.15
CA ILE A 40 -24.18 -1.54 13.44
C ILE A 40 -22.73 -1.64 12.93
N PHE A 41 -22.47 -1.15 11.71
CA PHE A 41 -21.12 -1.17 11.13
C PHE A 41 -20.15 -0.28 11.92
N HIS A 42 -20.58 0.91 12.34
CA HIS A 42 -19.77 1.79 13.16
C HIS A 42 -19.50 1.20 14.55
N ALA A 43 -20.49 0.56 15.17
CA ALA A 43 -20.33 -0.13 16.45
C ALA A 43 -19.33 -1.30 16.36
N GLN A 44 -19.47 -2.16 15.34
CA GLN A 44 -18.54 -3.28 15.13
C GLN A 44 -17.10 -2.81 14.89
N ASN A 45 -16.90 -1.79 14.07
CA ASN A 45 -15.54 -1.25 13.83
C ASN A 45 -14.93 -0.64 15.09
N ALA A 46 -15.74 0.05 15.90
CA ALA A 46 -15.27 0.61 17.17
C ALA A 46 -14.86 -0.49 18.16
N GLU A 47 -15.62 -1.58 18.23
CA GLU A 47 -15.30 -2.75 19.07
C GLU A 47 -13.99 -3.43 18.62
N ILE A 48 -13.81 -3.65 17.32
CA ILE A 48 -12.57 -4.21 16.76
C ILE A 48 -11.36 -3.32 17.10
N TYR A 49 -11.51 -1.99 16.99
CA TYR A 49 -10.43 -1.05 17.32
C TYR A 49 -10.08 -1.06 18.81
N GLN A 50 -11.09 -1.13 19.68
CA GLN A 50 -10.89 -1.23 21.12
C GLN A 50 -10.17 -2.54 21.49
N GLN A 51 -10.63 -3.67 20.96
CA GLN A 51 -10.02 -4.97 21.20
C GLN A 51 -8.56 -5.01 20.72
N ALA A 52 -8.27 -4.50 19.53
CA ALA A 52 -6.90 -4.43 19.01
C ALA A 52 -5.98 -3.56 19.90
N ASN A 53 -6.52 -2.47 20.47
CA ASN A 53 -5.77 -1.60 21.37
C ASN A 53 -5.49 -2.29 22.72
N GLU A 54 -6.47 -3.00 23.28
CA GLU A 54 -6.32 -3.76 24.51
C GLU A 54 -5.32 -4.91 24.36
N GLU A 55 -5.40 -5.66 23.25
CA GLU A 55 -4.43 -6.73 22.95
C GLU A 55 -3.01 -6.19 22.79
N ASN A 56 -2.85 -5.04 22.13
CA ASN A 56 -1.55 -4.39 21.97
C ASN A 56 -0.97 -3.92 23.32
N LEU A 57 -1.81 -3.37 24.20
CA LEU A 57 -1.40 -2.96 25.55
C LEU A 57 -1.00 -4.18 26.40
N ALA A 58 -1.80 -5.24 26.38
CA ALA A 58 -1.52 -6.48 27.11
C ALA A 58 -0.22 -7.14 26.64
N ALA A 59 0.03 -7.17 25.32
CA ALA A 59 1.29 -7.66 24.77
C ALA A 59 2.49 -6.83 25.26
N LEU A 60 2.33 -5.51 25.35
CA LEU A 60 3.37 -4.61 25.84
C LEU A 60 3.65 -4.82 27.34
N GLU A 61 2.60 -5.04 28.15
CA GLU A 61 2.73 -5.36 29.57
C GLU A 61 3.38 -6.73 29.81
N GLN A 62 3.03 -7.75 29.03
CA GLN A 62 3.66 -9.06 29.10
C GLN A 62 5.16 -8.98 28.77
N LEU A 63 5.52 -8.21 27.75
CA LEU A 63 6.93 -7.94 27.41
C LEU A 63 7.65 -7.20 28.55
N ALA A 64 6.98 -6.27 29.23
CA ALA A 64 7.54 -5.56 30.38
C ALA A 64 7.75 -6.48 31.60
N GLN A 65 6.85 -7.43 31.85
CA GLN A 65 6.98 -8.41 32.93
C GLN A 65 8.06 -9.47 32.67
N MET A 66 8.30 -9.80 31.39
CA MET A 66 9.38 -10.69 30.97
C MET A 66 10.76 -10.00 30.91
N ALA A 67 10.82 -8.68 31.10
CA ALA A 67 12.08 -7.96 31.17
C ALA A 67 12.76 -8.21 32.54
N PRO A 68 14.01 -8.70 32.60
CA PRO A 68 14.74 -8.86 33.85
C PRO A 68 15.00 -7.49 34.53
N PRO A 69 15.20 -7.45 35.86
CA PRO A 69 15.46 -6.21 36.58
C PRO A 69 16.68 -5.48 36.01
N PRO A 70 16.70 -4.14 35.98
CA PRO A 70 17.86 -3.40 35.51
C PRO A 70 19.04 -3.65 36.46
N GLU A 71 20.02 -4.43 35.99
CA GLU A 71 21.29 -4.64 36.69
C GLU A 71 22.06 -3.30 36.69
N ALA A 72 22.55 -2.90 37.87
CA ALA A 72 23.18 -1.61 38.09
C ALA A 72 24.35 -1.38 37.11
N ALA A 73 24.18 -0.41 36.21
CA ALA A 73 25.11 -0.13 35.13
C ALA A 73 26.44 0.42 35.67
N GLN A 74 27.53 -0.33 35.48
CA GLN A 74 28.82 0.30 35.21
C GLN A 74 28.79 0.87 33.78
N PRO A 75 29.42 2.02 33.50
CA PRO A 75 29.42 2.63 32.17
C PRO A 75 30.31 1.82 31.23
N PHE A 76 29.78 0.70 30.75
CA PHE A 76 30.23 0.10 29.51
C PHE A 76 29.50 0.83 28.39
N VAL A 77 30.26 1.38 27.44
CA VAL A 77 29.71 1.84 26.17
C VAL A 77 29.92 0.72 25.15
N PRO A 78 29.06 -0.31 25.08
CA PRO A 78 29.02 -1.12 23.89
C PRO A 78 28.42 -0.26 22.80
N GLU A 79 29.15 -0.15 21.71
CA GLU A 79 28.62 0.38 20.48
C GLU A 79 27.55 -0.59 19.97
N TYR A 80 26.30 -0.36 20.38
CA TYR A 80 25.15 -1.15 19.96
C TYR A 80 24.93 -0.91 18.46
N LYS A 81 25.61 -1.70 17.62
CA LYS A 81 25.15 -1.90 16.25
C LYS A 81 23.80 -2.59 16.37
N LYS A 82 22.74 -1.78 16.24
CA LYS A 82 21.36 -2.20 16.15
C LYS A 82 21.29 -3.25 15.05
N ASN A 83 21.30 -4.53 15.41
CA ASN A 83 21.01 -5.62 14.48
C ASN A 83 19.55 -5.42 14.09
N ARG A 84 19.33 -4.66 13.01
CA ARG A 84 18.06 -4.65 12.30
C ARG A 84 17.77 -6.12 11.97
N PRO A 85 16.53 -6.59 12.19
CA PRO A 85 16.14 -7.91 11.71
C PRO A 85 16.58 -8.02 10.25
N ALA A 86 17.26 -9.12 9.92
CA ALA A 86 17.85 -9.34 8.61
C ALA A 86 16.81 -8.96 7.56
N LYS A 87 17.12 -7.91 6.79
CA LYS A 87 16.24 -7.46 5.71
C LYS A 87 15.96 -8.66 4.83
N VAL A 88 14.70 -9.06 4.73
CA VAL A 88 14.29 -10.07 3.76
C VAL A 88 14.70 -9.53 2.40
N ASN A 89 15.72 -10.16 1.80
CA ASN A 89 16.31 -9.72 0.54
C ASN A 89 15.18 -9.45 -0.45
N ILE A 90 15.18 -8.27 -1.06
CA ILE A 90 14.20 -7.89 -2.10
C ILE A 90 14.14 -8.95 -3.22
N GLU A 91 15.24 -9.67 -3.42
CA GLU A 91 15.37 -10.77 -4.39
C GLU A 91 14.35 -11.90 -4.22
N LYS A 92 13.93 -12.21 -2.97
CA LYS A 92 13.02 -13.34 -2.67
C LYS A 92 11.55 -12.96 -2.54
N ALA A 93 11.21 -11.68 -2.65
CA ALA A 93 9.82 -11.26 -2.56
C ALA A 93 9.11 -11.44 -3.91
N GLU A 94 7.83 -11.78 -3.83
CA GLU A 94 6.95 -11.83 -5.00
C GLU A 94 6.86 -10.44 -5.62
N ILE A 95 7.02 -10.37 -6.93
CA ILE A 95 6.96 -9.14 -7.71
C ILE A 95 5.50 -8.98 -8.11
N THR A 96 4.89 -7.87 -7.69
CA THR A 96 3.54 -7.53 -8.09
C THR A 96 3.60 -6.80 -9.44
N PRO A 97 2.87 -7.22 -10.47
CA PRO A 97 2.77 -6.47 -11.71
C PRO A 97 2.02 -5.16 -11.47
N MET A 98 2.48 -4.07 -12.08
CA MET A 98 1.95 -2.73 -11.80
C MET A 98 0.48 -2.56 -12.20
N ILE A 99 0.00 -3.35 -13.16
CA ILE A 99 -1.41 -3.33 -13.61
C ILE A 99 -2.39 -3.86 -12.55
N GLU A 100 -1.94 -4.70 -11.62
CA GLU A 100 -2.80 -5.28 -10.58
C GLU A 100 -3.03 -4.32 -9.40
N VAL A 101 -2.22 -3.27 -9.29
CA VAL A 101 -2.29 -2.30 -8.18
C VAL A 101 -3.21 -1.15 -8.57
N ASP A 102 -4.46 -1.21 -8.11
CA ASP A 102 -5.50 -0.19 -8.31
C ASP A 102 -5.89 0.57 -7.03
N SER A 103 -5.37 0.14 -5.89
CA SER A 103 -5.70 0.67 -4.57
C SER A 103 -4.46 0.86 -3.68
N GLU A 104 -4.66 1.39 -2.48
CA GLU A 104 -3.58 1.64 -1.53
C GLU A 104 -3.08 0.33 -0.92
N GLU A 105 -1.82 0.00 -1.17
CA GLU A 105 -1.21 -1.24 -0.71
C GLU A 105 0.10 -0.99 0.02
N ASN A 106 0.31 -1.74 1.11
CA ASN A 106 1.51 -1.63 1.91
C ASN A 106 2.50 -2.73 1.52
N ARG A 107 3.80 -2.39 1.48
CA ARG A 107 4.90 -3.35 1.28
C ARG A 107 4.90 -4.09 -0.08
N ILE A 108 4.46 -3.41 -1.14
CA ILE A 108 4.53 -3.93 -2.51
C ILE A 108 5.95 -3.89 -3.05
N VAL A 109 6.26 -4.85 -3.94
CA VAL A 109 7.53 -4.92 -4.67
C VAL A 109 7.24 -4.79 -6.15
N PHE A 110 7.76 -3.73 -6.76
CA PHE A 110 7.71 -3.54 -8.20
C PHE A 110 9.07 -3.84 -8.82
N GLU A 111 9.04 -4.28 -10.08
CA GLU A 111 10.23 -4.42 -10.90
C GLU A 111 9.98 -3.79 -12.27
N GLY A 112 10.82 -2.85 -12.68
CA GLY A 112 10.58 -2.13 -13.93
C GLY A 112 11.74 -1.26 -14.40
N LEU A 113 11.58 -0.72 -15.61
CA LEU A 113 12.46 0.25 -16.23
C LEU A 113 12.15 1.65 -15.73
N VAL A 114 13.17 2.36 -15.26
CA VAL A 114 13.06 3.79 -14.95
C VAL A 114 13.22 4.60 -16.23
N PHE A 115 12.23 5.44 -16.55
CA PHE A 115 12.26 6.29 -17.76
C PHE A 115 12.32 7.79 -17.44
N GLU A 116 11.89 8.20 -16.25
CA GLU A 116 11.93 9.59 -15.81
C GLU A 116 12.47 9.68 -14.39
N VAL A 117 13.36 10.64 -14.12
CA VAL A 117 13.93 10.91 -12.80
C VAL A 117 14.03 12.42 -12.62
N GLU A 118 13.53 12.91 -11.49
CA GLU A 118 13.59 14.30 -11.05
C GLU A 118 14.09 14.34 -9.60
N GLN A 119 15.15 15.11 -9.36
CA GLN A 119 15.69 15.32 -8.03
C GLN A 119 15.51 16.78 -7.63
N LYS A 120 14.91 17.02 -6.45
CA LYS A 120 14.69 18.35 -5.90
C LYS A 120 15.23 18.43 -4.47
N THR A 121 15.96 19.49 -4.17
CA THR A 121 16.44 19.79 -2.82
C THR A 121 15.51 20.80 -2.16
N THR A 122 15.01 20.47 -0.97
CA THR A 122 14.16 21.38 -0.19
C THR A 122 15.00 22.46 0.47
N LYS A 123 14.35 23.57 0.86
CA LYS A 123 14.99 24.65 1.66
C LYS A 123 15.56 24.16 3.00
N THR A 124 15.09 23.01 3.49
CA THR A 124 15.54 22.37 4.72
C THR A 124 16.73 21.43 4.53
N GLY A 125 17.27 21.30 3.31
CA GLY A 125 18.41 20.44 2.98
C GLY A 125 18.06 18.96 2.73
N ARG A 126 16.77 18.59 2.80
CA ARG A 126 16.31 17.24 2.42
C ARG A 126 16.21 17.14 0.91
N VAL A 127 16.48 15.96 0.38
CA VAL A 127 16.40 15.71 -1.07
C VAL A 127 15.22 14.78 -1.33
N ILE A 128 14.34 15.15 -2.24
CA ILE A 128 13.30 14.28 -2.77
C ILE A 128 13.71 13.82 -4.17
N ILE A 129 13.68 12.52 -4.38
CA ILE A 129 13.93 11.87 -5.67
C ILE A 129 12.58 11.32 -6.14
N ASN A 130 11.98 11.97 -7.13
CA ASN A 130 10.79 11.51 -7.81
C ASN A 130 11.21 10.81 -9.09
N PHE A 131 10.72 9.61 -9.33
CA PHE A 131 11.01 8.90 -10.56
C PHE A 131 9.81 8.11 -11.01
N LYS A 132 9.72 7.88 -12.32
CA LYS A 132 8.67 7.07 -12.92
C LYS A 132 9.26 5.80 -13.48
N MET A 133 8.58 4.69 -13.20
CA MET A 133 8.99 3.36 -13.59
C MET A 133 7.86 2.67 -14.34
N THR A 134 8.20 1.79 -15.28
CA THR A 134 7.24 0.97 -16.01
C THR A 134 7.74 -0.47 -16.11
N ASP A 135 6.84 -1.42 -15.94
CA ASP A 135 7.08 -2.85 -16.20
C ASP A 135 6.56 -3.28 -17.59
N TYR A 136 6.19 -2.31 -18.43
CA TYR A 136 5.46 -2.43 -19.70
C TYR A 136 3.98 -2.83 -19.59
N THR A 137 3.49 -3.20 -18.41
CA THR A 137 2.05 -3.43 -18.18
C THR A 137 1.37 -2.15 -17.71
N SER A 138 2.03 -1.38 -16.85
CA SER A 138 1.58 -0.08 -16.38
C SER A 138 2.80 0.79 -16.04
N SER A 139 2.55 1.99 -15.51
CA SER A 139 3.58 2.90 -15.04
C SER A 139 3.17 3.53 -13.71
N PHE A 140 4.12 3.63 -12.79
CA PHE A 140 3.90 4.21 -11.47
C PHE A 140 4.83 5.39 -11.21
N THR A 141 4.34 6.35 -10.42
CA THR A 141 5.17 7.41 -9.86
C THR A 141 5.69 6.98 -8.49
N LEU A 142 7.00 7.10 -8.30
CA LEU A 142 7.68 6.71 -7.08
C LEU A 142 8.41 7.92 -6.49
N GLN A 143 8.44 7.99 -5.16
CA GLN A 143 9.13 9.04 -4.42
C GLN A 143 10.05 8.44 -3.36
N LYS A 144 11.25 9.01 -3.23
CA LYS A 144 12.20 8.69 -2.16
C LYS A 144 12.69 9.96 -1.49
N TRP A 145 12.51 10.03 -0.17
CA TRP A 145 13.10 11.06 0.66
C TRP A 145 14.48 10.62 1.16
N ALA A 146 15.49 11.44 0.91
CA ALA A 146 16.83 11.34 1.49
C ALA A 146 17.02 12.49 2.49
N LYS A 147 17.70 12.19 3.61
CA LYS A 147 17.91 13.19 4.67
C LYS A 147 18.88 14.28 4.21
N ASN A 148 19.94 13.87 3.52
CA ASN A 148 21.05 14.71 3.09
C ASN A 148 21.48 14.32 1.66
N GLU A 149 22.29 15.16 1.02
CA GLU A 149 22.81 14.93 -0.33
C GLU A 149 23.73 13.68 -0.42
N GLU A 150 24.53 13.38 0.61
CA GLU A 150 25.30 12.13 0.70
C GLU A 150 24.40 10.88 0.66
N GLU A 151 23.22 10.95 1.28
CA GLU A 151 22.28 9.83 1.25
C GLU A 151 21.58 9.76 -0.11
N ALA A 152 21.33 10.91 -0.76
CA ALA A 152 20.81 10.96 -2.11
C ALA A 152 21.78 10.34 -3.13
N GLN A 153 23.10 10.49 -2.94
CA GLN A 153 24.11 9.83 -3.79
C GLN A 153 24.05 8.29 -3.72
N LYS A 154 23.55 7.70 -2.62
CA LYS A 154 23.34 6.24 -2.56
C LYS A 154 22.25 5.78 -3.52
N PHE A 155 21.36 6.67 -3.93
CA PHE A 155 20.31 6.41 -4.90
C PHE A 155 20.69 6.89 -6.31
N ASP A 156 21.97 7.14 -6.58
CA ASP A 156 22.48 7.46 -7.92
C ASP A 156 22.30 6.28 -8.91
N MET A 157 21.96 5.09 -8.42
CA MET A 157 21.48 3.96 -9.23
C MET A 157 20.11 4.20 -9.89
N VAL A 158 19.32 5.15 -9.36
CA VAL A 158 18.02 5.56 -9.91
C VAL A 158 18.25 6.53 -11.08
N LYS A 159 18.61 5.95 -12.23
CA LYS A 159 18.85 6.66 -13.48
C LYS A 159 17.93 6.15 -14.58
N LYS A 160 17.65 7.03 -15.55
CA LYS A 160 16.90 6.67 -16.75
C LYS A 160 17.62 5.52 -17.48
N GLY A 161 16.87 4.50 -17.88
CA GLY A 161 17.39 3.31 -18.56
C GLY A 161 17.76 2.15 -17.63
N ASN A 162 17.82 2.38 -16.31
CA ASN A 162 18.10 1.30 -15.36
C ASN A 162 16.85 0.49 -15.05
N TRP A 163 17.01 -0.82 -14.95
CA TRP A 163 15.98 -1.72 -14.47
C TRP A 163 16.15 -1.90 -12.96
N LEU A 164 15.13 -1.53 -12.20
CA LEU A 164 15.17 -1.51 -10.75
C LEU A 164 14.08 -2.39 -10.18
N ARG A 165 14.40 -3.01 -9.05
CA ARG A 165 13.43 -3.60 -8.14
C ARG A 165 13.30 -2.71 -6.91
N VAL A 166 12.08 -2.32 -6.59
CA VAL A 166 11.77 -1.33 -5.56
C VAL A 166 10.71 -1.88 -4.63
N ARG A 167 10.87 -1.64 -3.33
CA ARG A 167 9.89 -2.02 -2.30
C ARG A 167 9.42 -0.78 -1.55
N GLY A 168 8.12 -0.68 -1.32
CA GLY A 168 7.55 0.45 -0.60
C GLY A 168 6.04 0.35 -0.40
N ASN A 169 5.46 1.47 0.00
CA ASN A 169 4.03 1.61 0.26
C ASN A 169 3.42 2.47 -0.85
N VAL A 170 2.30 2.04 -1.38
CA VAL A 170 1.51 2.77 -2.36
C VAL A 170 0.42 3.53 -1.63
N GLU A 171 0.44 4.85 -1.76
CA GLU A 171 -0.50 5.75 -1.08
C GLU A 171 -1.10 6.70 -2.11
N THR A 172 -2.35 7.11 -1.91
CA THR A 172 -2.96 8.14 -2.75
C THR A 172 -2.34 9.49 -2.43
N ASN A 173 -1.75 10.13 -3.44
CA ASN A 173 -1.22 11.48 -3.25
C ASN A 173 -2.36 12.49 -3.27
N ASN A 174 -2.58 13.19 -2.15
CA ASN A 174 -3.64 14.19 -2.00
C ASN A 174 -3.58 15.35 -3.01
N PHE A 175 -2.41 15.65 -3.58
CA PHE A 175 -2.24 16.73 -4.56
C PHE A 175 -2.57 16.30 -5.98
N THR A 176 -2.03 15.17 -6.43
CA THR A 176 -2.22 14.68 -7.80
C THR A 176 -3.46 13.78 -7.94
N ARG A 177 -4.00 13.28 -6.83
CA ARG A 177 -5.02 12.22 -6.77
C ARG A 177 -4.62 10.92 -7.48
N ASP A 178 -3.31 10.73 -7.65
CA ASP A 178 -2.72 9.53 -8.24
C ASP A 178 -2.03 8.68 -7.17
N LEU A 179 -2.03 7.36 -7.38
CA LEU A 179 -1.27 6.44 -6.54
C LEU A 179 0.23 6.70 -6.71
N THR A 180 0.89 6.99 -5.60
CA THR A 180 2.33 7.25 -5.55
C THR A 180 2.97 6.28 -4.58
N MET A 181 4.03 5.60 -5.02
CA MET A 181 4.77 4.71 -4.15
C MET A 181 5.85 5.47 -3.36
N ASN A 182 5.78 5.42 -2.03
CA ASN A 182 6.86 5.85 -1.15
C ASN A 182 7.88 4.71 -0.98
N VAL A 183 9.07 4.92 -1.53
CA VAL A 183 10.08 3.87 -1.67
C VAL A 183 10.86 3.72 -0.38
N GLN A 184 10.88 2.51 0.17
CA GLN A 184 11.70 2.19 1.33
C GLN A 184 13.08 1.70 0.90
N GLU A 185 13.10 0.84 -0.11
CA GLU A 185 14.30 0.14 -0.55
C GLU A 185 14.35 0.00 -2.07
N VAL A 186 15.54 0.13 -2.64
CA VAL A 186 15.82 0.07 -4.09
C VAL A 186 16.97 -0.90 -4.29
N GLN A 187 16.85 -1.73 -5.32
CA GLN A 187 17.91 -2.61 -5.78
C GLN A 187 17.99 -2.54 -7.31
N GLU A 188 19.19 -2.42 -7.85
CA GLU A 188 19.41 -2.53 -9.29
C GLU A 188 19.33 -4.01 -9.71
N VAL A 189 18.57 -4.29 -10.76
CA VAL A 189 18.43 -5.63 -11.33
C VAL A 189 18.87 -5.60 -12.77
N LYS A 190 19.80 -6.48 -13.15
CA LYS A 190 20.17 -6.66 -14.55
C LYS A 190 19.12 -7.55 -15.23
N LYS A 191 18.21 -6.93 -15.97
CA LYS A 191 17.28 -7.70 -16.81
C LYS A 191 18.02 -8.18 -18.05
N GLU A 192 18.08 -9.49 -18.23
CA GLU A 192 18.49 -10.07 -19.50
C GLU A 192 17.38 -9.81 -20.52
N ILE A 193 17.57 -8.77 -21.33
CA ILE A 193 16.73 -8.53 -22.50
C ILE A 193 16.90 -9.76 -23.39
N ARG A 194 15.79 -10.40 -23.78
CA ARG A 194 15.85 -11.51 -24.75
C ARG A 194 16.67 -11.06 -25.94
N LYS A 195 17.73 -11.79 -26.26
CA LYS A 195 18.40 -11.67 -27.55
C LYS A 195 17.54 -12.41 -28.55
N ASP A 196 16.88 -11.64 -29.40
CA ASP A 196 16.24 -12.13 -30.61
C ASP A 196 17.31 -12.87 -31.43
N LEU A 197 16.97 -14.08 -31.88
CA LEU A 197 17.80 -14.95 -32.74
C LEU A 197 17.73 -14.50 -34.20
#